data_AF-A0A4U7ELY1-F1
#
_entry.id   AF-A0A4U7ELY1-F1
#
_cell.length_a   1.000
_cell.length_b   1.000
_cell.length_c   1.000
_cell.angle_alpha   90.00
_cell.angle_beta   90.00
_cell.angle_gamma   90.00
#
_symmetry.space_group_name_H-M   'P 1'
#
loop_
_entity.id
_entity.type
_entity.pdbx_description
1 polymer ?
#
loop_
_entity_poly.entity_id
_entity_poly.type
_entity_poly.pdbx_seq_one_letter_code
_entity_poly.pdbx_strand_id
1 'polypeptide(L)'
;MATTEARQSAVDLGSLNGLHWVGIVAALVSAAVHLLLGVRLFPSPMGISFVLAGLGFVGGVVLLAIDYRRRTVYAVGIAFTLVQILLWYVVNFAGGAKSFPADVGTLGAVDKVAQVALIAVLVALLRR
;
A
#
# COMPACT_ATOMS: atom_id res chain seq x y z
N MET A 1 -10.15 2.50 -46.33
CA MET A 1 -9.13 3.12 -45.47
C MET A 1 -9.50 2.76 -44.03
N ALA A 2 -8.94 1.67 -43.50
CA ALA A 2 -9.26 1.18 -42.16
C ALA A 2 -8.36 1.90 -41.16
N THR A 3 -8.93 2.74 -40.31
CA THR A 3 -8.25 3.32 -39.16
C THR A 3 -7.98 2.20 -38.17
N THR A 4 -6.73 1.73 -38.12
CA THR A 4 -6.23 0.94 -37.01
C THR A 4 -6.25 1.83 -35.77
N GLU A 5 -7.32 1.79 -34.99
CA GLU A 5 -7.26 2.27 -33.61
C GLU A 5 -6.23 1.41 -32.89
N ALA A 6 -5.03 1.96 -32.70
CA ALA A 6 -4.05 1.39 -31.81
C ALA A 6 -4.71 1.32 -30.43
N ARG A 7 -5.14 0.12 -30.04
CA ARG A 7 -5.72 -0.15 -28.72
C ARG A 7 -4.69 0.30 -27.69
N GLN A 8 -4.87 1.49 -27.13
CA GLN A 8 -4.07 1.95 -25.99
C GLN A 8 -4.14 0.83 -24.96
N SER A 9 -2.98 0.29 -24.61
CA SER A 9 -2.91 -0.75 -23.59
C SER A 9 -3.55 -0.20 -22.33
N ALA A 10 -4.44 -0.99 -21.72
CA ALA A 10 -5.14 -0.57 -20.50
C ALA A 10 -4.18 -0.26 -19.34
N VAL A 11 -2.91 -0.67 -19.46
CA VAL A 11 -1.82 -0.36 -18.54
C VAL A 11 -0.92 0.70 -19.18
N ASP A 12 -0.83 1.87 -18.57
CA ASP A 12 0.04 2.97 -19.01
C ASP A 12 1.26 3.10 -18.08
N LEU A 13 2.25 2.21 -18.31
CA LEU A 13 3.53 2.27 -17.61
C LEU A 13 4.43 3.39 -18.14
N GLY A 14 4.19 3.88 -19.35
CA GLY A 14 5.03 4.87 -20.03
C GLY A 14 5.00 6.24 -19.37
N SER A 15 3.91 6.58 -18.67
CA SER A 15 3.79 7.83 -17.91
C SER A 15 4.28 7.75 -16.46
N LEU A 16 4.77 6.59 -16.00
CA LEU A 16 5.31 6.41 -14.65
C LEU A 16 6.75 6.89 -14.56
N ASN A 17 6.97 7.94 -13.76
CA ASN A 17 8.33 8.39 -13.41
C ASN A 17 8.93 7.56 -12.24
N GLY A 18 10.21 7.78 -11.93
CA GLY A 18 10.90 7.05 -10.87
C GLY A 18 10.22 7.13 -9.49
N LEU A 19 9.54 8.23 -9.17
CA LEU A 19 8.83 8.39 -7.90
C LEU A 19 7.63 7.43 -7.80
N HIS A 20 6.94 7.18 -8.92
CA HIS A 20 5.88 6.15 -8.97
C HIS A 20 6.43 4.76 -8.69
N TRP A 21 7.59 4.41 -9.26
CA TRP A 21 8.20 3.11 -9.03
C TRP A 21 8.61 2.90 -7.57
N VAL A 22 9.15 3.93 -6.90
CA VAL A 22 9.41 3.88 -5.45
C VAL A 22 8.11 3.62 -4.67
N GLY A 23 7.03 4.32 -5.02
CA GLY A 23 5.72 4.11 -4.41
C GLY A 23 5.18 2.70 -4.64
N ILE A 24 5.29 2.17 -5.86
CA ILE A 24 4.86 0.81 -6.21
C ILE A 24 5.63 -0.21 -5.37
N VAL A 25 6.96 -0.11 -5.31
CA VAL A 25 7.78 -1.04 -4.51
C VAL A 25 7.40 -0.98 -3.03
N ALA A 26 7.24 0.23 -2.46
CA ALA A 26 6.84 0.40 -1.07
C ALA A 26 5.45 -0.20 -0.77
N ALA A 27 4.48 -0.01 -1.67
CA ALA A 27 3.16 -0.61 -1.57
C ALA A 27 3.20 -2.14 -1.66
N LEU A 28 4.01 -2.70 -2.57
CA LEU A 28 4.15 -4.14 -2.73
C LEU A 28 4.86 -4.82 -1.55
N VAL A 29 5.86 -4.16 -0.94
CA VAL A 29 6.47 -4.64 0.31
C VAL A 29 5.42 -4.70 1.42
N SER A 30 4.62 -3.64 1.58
CA SER A 30 3.55 -3.60 2.59
C SER A 30 2.50 -4.68 2.32
N ALA A 31 2.10 -4.86 1.05
CA ALA A 31 1.18 -5.92 0.63
C ALA A 31 1.70 -7.31 0.98
N ALA A 32 2.97 -7.60 0.68
CA ALA A 32 3.59 -8.90 0.97
C ALA A 32 3.59 -9.20 2.47
N VAL A 33 3.94 -8.23 3.32
CA VAL A 33 3.89 -8.40 4.78
C VAL A 33 2.47 -8.66 5.26
N HIS A 34 1.49 -7.89 4.78
CA HIS A 34 0.09 -8.05 5.17
C HIS A 34 -0.49 -9.39 4.71
N LEU A 35 -0.23 -9.82 3.48
CA LEU A 35 -0.70 -11.11 2.98
C LEU A 35 -0.04 -12.28 3.73
N LEU A 36 1.26 -12.18 4.06
CA LEU A 36 1.95 -13.18 4.87
C LEU A 36 1.31 -13.30 6.26
N LEU A 37 1.07 -12.19 6.95
CA LEU A 37 0.40 -12.18 8.25
C LEU A 37 -1.05 -12.68 8.13
N GLY A 38 -1.73 -12.30 7.06
CA GLY A 38 -3.10 -12.73 6.76
C GLY A 38 -3.20 -14.25 6.65
N VAL A 39 -2.34 -14.87 5.85
CA VAL A 39 -2.29 -16.34 5.71
C VAL A 39 -1.97 -17.02 7.03
N ARG A 40 -1.01 -16.49 7.80
CA ARG A 40 -0.61 -17.08 9.10
C ARG A 40 -1.71 -17.05 10.16
N LEU A 41 -2.62 -16.07 10.08
CA LEU A 41 -3.68 -15.83 11.06
C LEU A 41 -5.06 -16.25 10.56
N PHE A 42 -5.18 -16.75 9.32
CA PHE A 42 -6.47 -17.12 8.73
C PHE A 42 -7.05 -18.38 9.41
N PRO A 43 -8.37 -18.49 9.63
CA PRO A 43 -9.46 -17.57 9.24
C PRO A 43 -9.86 -16.57 10.33
N SER A 44 -8.99 -16.23 11.29
CA SER A 44 -9.37 -15.27 12.34
C SER A 44 -9.78 -13.90 11.77
N PRO A 45 -10.62 -13.12 12.46
CA PRO A 45 -10.97 -11.77 12.03
C PRO A 45 -9.74 -10.90 11.75
N MET A 46 -8.68 -11.06 12.55
CA MET A 46 -7.41 -10.38 12.35
C MET A 46 -6.70 -10.84 11.07
N GLY A 47 -6.66 -12.16 10.81
CA GLY A 47 -6.12 -12.70 9.55
C GLY A 47 -6.87 -12.19 8.32
N ILE A 48 -8.21 -12.19 8.36
CA ILE A 48 -9.05 -11.63 7.29
C ILE A 48 -8.73 -10.13 7.07
N SER A 49 -8.60 -9.35 8.15
CA SER A 49 -8.27 -7.92 8.06
C SER A 49 -6.91 -7.68 7.39
N PHE A 50 -5.91 -8.52 7.68
CA PHE A 50 -4.61 -8.46 7.04
C PHE A 50 -4.66 -8.82 5.54
N VAL A 51 -5.46 -9.84 5.17
CA VAL A 51 -5.68 -10.18 3.74
C VAL A 51 -6.32 -9.00 3.01
N LEU A 52 -7.39 -8.43 3.55
CA LEU A 52 -8.07 -7.27 2.95
C LEU A 52 -7.14 -6.07 2.83
N ALA A 53 -6.31 -5.81 3.83
CA ALA A 53 -5.32 -4.74 3.78
C ALA A 53 -4.26 -4.99 2.69
N GLY A 54 -3.76 -6.22 2.57
CA GLY A 54 -2.83 -6.61 1.50
C GLY A 54 -3.44 -6.39 0.12
N LEU A 55 -4.70 -6.79 -0.08
CA LEU A 55 -5.44 -6.55 -1.30
C LEU A 55 -5.68 -5.06 -1.57
N GLY A 56 -5.86 -4.24 -0.52
CA GLY A 56 -5.96 -2.78 -0.65
C GLY A 56 -4.70 -2.15 -1.25
N PHE A 57 -3.52 -2.55 -0.79
CA PHE A 57 -2.25 -2.09 -1.37
C PHE A 57 -2.07 -2.55 -2.83
N VAL A 58 -2.35 -3.83 -3.13
CA VAL A 58 -2.30 -4.35 -4.50
C VAL A 58 -3.29 -3.61 -5.40
N GLY A 59 -4.51 -3.38 -4.92
CA GLY A 59 -5.54 -2.63 -5.63
C GLY A 59 -5.09 -1.20 -5.96
N GLY A 60 -4.44 -0.51 -5.02
CA GLY A 60 -3.85 0.80 -5.26
C GLY A 60 -2.81 0.80 -6.38
N VAL A 61 -1.94 -0.21 -6.42
CA VAL A 61 -0.95 -0.38 -7.51
C VAL A 61 -1.64 -0.64 -8.85
N VAL A 62 -2.67 -1.49 -8.88
CA VAL A 62 -3.44 -1.77 -10.11
C VAL A 62 -4.12 -0.50 -10.62
N LEU A 63 -4.81 0.25 -9.76
CA LEU A 63 -5.47 1.51 -10.13
C LEU A 63 -4.48 2.55 -10.65
N LEU A 64 -3.28 2.62 -10.06
CA LEU A 64 -2.21 3.48 -10.57
C LEU A 64 -1.74 3.06 -11.97
N ALA A 65 -1.52 1.76 -12.17
CA ALA A 65 -0.99 1.20 -13.41
C ALA A 65 -1.94 1.39 -14.61
N ILE A 66 -3.26 1.43 -14.36
CA ILE A 66 -4.27 1.70 -15.39
C ILE A 66 -4.63 3.19 -15.52
N ASP A 67 -3.84 4.08 -14.92
CA ASP A 67 -4.07 5.54 -14.91
C ASP A 67 -5.45 5.96 -14.36
N TYR A 68 -6.00 5.20 -13.42
CA TYR A 68 -7.31 5.52 -12.85
C TYR A 68 -7.21 6.65 -11.83
N ARG A 69 -7.68 7.85 -12.19
CA ARG A 69 -7.83 9.01 -11.28
C ARG A 69 -6.65 9.18 -10.31
N ARG A 70 -5.43 9.27 -10.84
CA ARG A 70 -4.17 9.24 -10.09
C ARG A 70 -4.16 10.08 -8.80
N ARG A 71 -4.59 11.35 -8.86
CA ARG A 71 -4.67 12.21 -7.66
C ARG A 71 -5.57 11.64 -6.57
N THR A 72 -6.72 11.07 -6.93
CA THR A 72 -7.62 10.39 -5.99
C THR A 72 -6.97 9.14 -5.41
N VAL A 73 -6.30 8.33 -6.25
CA VAL A 73 -5.57 7.14 -5.78
C VAL A 73 -4.47 7.53 -4.78
N TYR A 74 -3.75 8.63 -5.02
CA TYR A 74 -2.74 9.10 -4.06
C TYR A 74 -3.37 9.53 -2.73
N ALA A 75 -4.43 10.34 -2.77
CA ALA A 75 -5.11 10.82 -1.56
C ALA A 75 -5.69 9.66 -0.73
N VAL A 76 -6.39 8.73 -1.39
CA VAL A 76 -6.93 7.52 -0.74
C VAL A 76 -5.82 6.63 -0.23
N GLY A 77 -4.73 6.45 -1.01
CA GLY A 77 -3.57 5.67 -0.59
C GLY A 77 -2.90 6.23 0.66
N ILE A 78 -2.79 7.57 0.78
CA ILE A 78 -2.30 8.23 2.00
C ILE A 78 -3.22 7.92 3.18
N ALA A 79 -4.52 8.16 3.04
CA ALA A 79 -5.49 7.94 4.11
C ALA A 79 -5.52 6.47 4.55
N PHE A 80 -5.57 5.54 3.60
CA PHE A 80 -5.53 4.10 3.83
C PHE A 80 -4.26 3.70 4.60
N THR A 81 -3.09 4.14 4.14
CA THR A 81 -1.81 3.78 4.78
C THR A 81 -1.72 4.35 6.20
N LEU A 82 -2.19 5.57 6.43
CA LEU A 82 -2.27 6.17 7.77
C LEU A 82 -3.18 5.36 8.70
N VAL A 83 -4.33 4.91 8.22
CA VAL A 83 -5.23 4.02 8.99
C VAL A 83 -4.53 2.72 9.35
N GLN A 84 -3.79 2.10 8.43
CA GLN A 84 -3.03 0.88 8.73
C GLN A 84 -1.94 1.10 9.80
N ILE A 85 -1.21 2.21 9.75
CA ILE A 85 -0.23 2.57 10.78
C ILE A 85 -0.91 2.78 12.14
N LEU A 86 -2.00 3.54 12.16
CA LEU A 86 -2.73 3.85 13.39
C LEU A 86 -3.32 2.59 14.02
N LEU A 87 -4.01 1.75 13.24
CA LEU A 87 -4.58 0.49 13.72
C LEU A 87 -3.48 -0.44 14.24
N TRP A 88 -2.36 -0.54 13.55
CA TRP A 88 -1.22 -1.32 14.02
C TRP A 88 -0.73 -0.82 15.38
N TYR A 89 -0.56 0.49 15.54
CA TYR A 89 -0.06 1.09 16.78
C TYR A 89 -1.03 0.88 17.94
N VAL A 90 -2.32 1.15 17.70
CA VAL A 90 -3.37 1.02 18.72
C VAL A 90 -3.52 -0.43 19.16
N VAL A 91 -3.63 -1.38 18.23
CA VAL A 91 -3.87 -2.79 18.56
C VAL A 91 -2.67 -3.43 19.26
N ASN A 92 -1.44 -3.06 18.90
CA ASN A 92 -0.25 -3.71 19.45
C ASN A 92 0.27 -3.05 20.74
N PHE A 93 0.26 -1.71 20.81
CA PHE A 93 0.99 -0.98 21.86
C PHE A 93 0.08 -0.15 22.76
N ALA A 94 -0.83 0.66 22.20
CA ALA A 94 -1.66 1.53 23.04
C ALA A 94 -2.77 0.75 23.78
N GLY A 95 -3.34 -0.26 23.13
CA GLY A 95 -4.35 -1.17 23.69
C GLY A 95 -3.89 -2.63 23.77
N GLY A 96 -2.62 -2.89 23.45
CA GLY A 96 -2.04 -4.23 23.47
C GLY A 96 -0.96 -4.39 24.54
N ALA A 97 -0.39 -5.59 24.63
CA ALA A 97 0.62 -5.93 25.64
C ALA A 97 2.07 -5.61 25.22
N LYS A 98 2.31 -5.13 23.99
CA LYS A 98 3.66 -4.89 23.48
C LYS A 98 4.18 -3.52 23.92
N SER A 99 5.49 -3.46 24.19
CA SER A 99 6.20 -2.23 24.52
C SER A 99 6.77 -1.57 23.26
N PHE A 100 6.41 -0.31 23.02
CA PHE A 100 6.97 0.47 21.91
C PHE A 100 8.24 1.21 22.35
N PRO A 101 9.33 1.21 21.57
CA PRO A 101 9.53 0.54 20.28
C PRO A 101 10.14 -0.88 20.38
N ALA A 102 10.42 -1.39 21.59
CA ALA A 102 11.19 -2.63 21.80
C ALA A 102 10.59 -3.86 21.09
N ASP A 103 9.26 -3.97 21.04
CA ASP A 103 8.54 -5.16 20.56
C ASP A 103 8.00 -5.02 19.13
N VAL A 104 8.48 -4.04 18.36
CA VAL A 104 8.06 -3.83 16.95
C VAL A 104 8.37 -5.07 16.09
N GLY A 105 9.53 -5.70 16.33
CA GLY A 105 10.01 -6.83 15.56
C GLY A 105 10.36 -6.49 14.11
N THR A 106 11.06 -7.39 13.42
CA THR A 106 11.60 -7.14 12.07
C THR A 106 10.52 -6.90 11.03
N LEU A 107 9.48 -7.75 10.98
CA LEU A 107 8.39 -7.60 10.00
C LEU A 107 7.61 -6.30 10.22
N GLY A 108 7.36 -5.93 11.48
CA GLY A 108 6.70 -4.67 11.82
C GLY A 108 7.55 -3.47 11.38
N ALA A 109 8.86 -3.50 11.62
CA ALA A 109 9.74 -2.43 11.21
C ALA A 109 9.80 -2.26 9.68
N VAL A 110 9.97 -3.36 8.94
CA VAL A 110 10.02 -3.35 7.46
C VAL A 110 8.74 -2.77 6.86
N ASP A 111 7.58 -3.24 7.31
CA ASP A 111 6.29 -2.75 6.85
C ASP A 111 6.10 -1.26 7.17
N LYS A 112 6.48 -0.80 8.36
CA LYS A 112 6.30 0.60 8.75
C LYS A 112 7.23 1.54 8.00
N VAL A 113 8.47 1.13 7.73
CA VAL A 113 9.38 1.89 6.86
C VAL A 113 8.81 2.00 5.45
N ALA A 114 8.30 0.90 4.89
CA ALA A 114 7.67 0.91 3.58
C ALA A 114 6.43 1.83 3.54
N GLN A 115 5.58 1.79 4.57
CA GLN A 115 4.39 2.63 4.67
C GLN A 115 4.72 4.13 4.79
N VAL A 116 5.73 4.49 5.59
CA VAL A 116 6.19 5.88 5.71
C VAL A 116 6.77 6.38 4.38
N ALA A 117 7.60 5.57 3.72
CA ALA A 117 8.12 5.90 2.39
C ALA A 117 6.99 6.07 1.37
N LEU A 118 6.00 5.18 1.38
CA LEU A 118 4.82 5.28 0.51
C LEU A 118 4.07 6.59 0.75
N ILE A 119 3.78 6.96 2.00
CA ILE A 119 3.11 8.22 2.32
C ILE A 119 3.90 9.41 1.79
N ALA A 120 5.22 9.45 2.02
CA ALA A 120 6.06 10.54 1.53
C ALA A 120 6.01 10.67 -0.01
N VAL A 121 6.09 9.54 -0.72
CA VAL A 121 5.96 9.46 -2.18
C VAL A 121 4.60 9.97 -2.65
N LEU A 122 3.52 9.48 -2.06
CA LEU A 122 2.15 9.86 -2.47
C LEU A 122 1.88 11.35 -2.20
N VAL A 123 2.36 11.89 -1.08
CA VAL A 123 2.27 13.33 -0.79
C VAL A 123 3.04 14.15 -1.82
N ALA A 124 4.25 13.72 -2.17
CA ALA A 124 5.06 14.39 -3.17
C ALA A 124 4.42 14.34 -4.57
N LEU A 125 3.79 13.22 -4.94
CA LEU A 125 3.04 13.10 -6.19
C LEU A 125 1.76 13.94 -6.19
N LEU A 126 1.05 14.01 -5.06
CA LEU A 126 -0.20 14.77 -4.94
C LEU A 126 0.02 16.29 -4.97
N ARG A 127 1.22 16.76 -4.61
CA ARG A 127 1.61 18.18 -4.64
C ARG A 127 2.19 18.66 -5.97
N ARG A 128 2.42 17.75 -6.92
CA ARG A 128 2.80 18.09 -8.30
C ARG A 128 1.58 18.47 -9.14
#